data_AF-A0A9D1MG40-F1
#
_entry.id   AF-A0A9D1MG40-F1
#
_cell.length_a   1.000
_cell.length_b   1.000
_cell.length_c   1.000
_cell.angle_alpha   90.00
_cell.angle_beta   90.00
_cell.angle_gamma   90.00
#
_symmetry.space_group_name_H-M   'P 1'
#
loop_
_entity.id
_entity.type
_entity.pdbx_description
1 polymer ?
#
loop_
_entity_poly.entity_id
_entity_poly.type
_entity_poly.pdbx_seq_one_letter_code
_entity_poly.pdbx_strand_id
1 'polypeptide(L)'
;MDFLIETVRAVEWQHVVMWIIGGILIFLAIKKDMEPALLLPMGFGAILVNIPFSAVIGSGEGEESLGIITSLFRVGIEASEAMPILLFIGIGAMIDFGPLLTNPKLFILGGAAQFGIFITLILAAVIGFPLNDSASIAIIGAADGPTAILVAIKLASNYLGPIMVVAYSYMALVPIIQPAVIRACTTKNERRIRMHYNAKQISRLARILFPIVVTLVAGLVAPDSLSLVGMLMFGNLIRESGALKSLSETAQNSFSNIITLLLGITISFQMQAEQFVQWETL
;
A
#
# COMPACT_ATOMS: atom_id res chain seq x y z
N MET A 1 -25.39 2.59 33.78
CA MET A 1 -25.36 1.13 33.56
C MET A 1 -26.02 0.78 32.23
N ASP A 2 -27.05 1.54 31.83
CA ASP A 2 -27.82 1.32 30.59
C ASP A 2 -26.97 1.42 29.33
N PHE A 3 -26.05 2.39 29.24
CA PHE A 3 -25.10 2.49 28.12
C PHE A 3 -24.26 1.22 27.90
N LEU A 4 -23.77 0.58 28.97
CA LEU A 4 -23.01 -0.66 28.83
C LEU A 4 -23.89 -1.82 28.34
N ILE A 5 -25.14 -1.86 28.78
CA ILE A 5 -26.11 -2.88 28.36
C ILE A 5 -26.52 -2.66 26.90
N GLU A 6 -26.69 -1.40 26.48
CA GLU A 6 -26.98 -1.01 25.10
C GLU A 6 -25.80 -1.32 24.17
N THR A 7 -24.57 -0.96 24.54
CA THR A 7 -23.38 -1.28 23.75
C THR A 7 -23.20 -2.78 23.59
N VAL A 8 -23.41 -3.58 24.65
CA VAL A 8 -23.32 -5.04 24.57
C VAL A 8 -24.46 -5.64 23.72
N ARG A 9 -25.66 -5.06 23.77
CA ARG A 9 -26.79 -5.50 22.94
C ARG A 9 -26.63 -5.15 21.46
N ALA A 10 -25.91 -4.08 21.15
CA ALA A 10 -25.60 -3.66 19.79
C ALA A 10 -24.46 -4.48 19.14
N VAL A 11 -23.80 -5.36 19.90
CA VAL A 11 -22.75 -6.23 19.33
C VAL A 11 -23.38 -7.31 18.45
N GLU A 12 -23.26 -7.13 17.15
CA GLU A 12 -23.56 -8.18 16.17
C GLU A 12 -22.40 -9.16 15.97
N TRP A 13 -22.69 -10.34 15.41
CA TRP A 13 -21.68 -11.38 15.16
C TRP A 13 -20.56 -10.90 14.21
N GLN A 14 -20.86 -9.99 13.28
CA GLN A 14 -19.88 -9.44 12.33
C GLN A 14 -18.80 -8.61 13.06
N HIS A 15 -19.17 -7.85 14.09
CA HIS A 15 -18.22 -7.11 14.92
C HIS A 15 -17.23 -8.05 15.63
N VAL A 16 -17.73 -9.18 16.15
CA VAL A 16 -16.89 -10.19 16.80
C VAL A 16 -15.89 -10.80 15.81
N VAL A 17 -16.33 -11.08 14.57
CA VAL A 17 -15.44 -11.56 13.50
C VAL A 17 -14.34 -10.53 13.21
N MET A 18 -14.69 -9.25 13.09
CA MET A 18 -13.70 -8.20 12.85
C MET A 18 -12.72 -8.01 14.00
N TRP A 19 -13.15 -8.18 15.25
CA TRP A 19 -12.24 -8.16 16.40
C TRP A 19 -11.26 -9.33 16.38
N ILE A 20 -11.71 -10.52 15.97
CA ILE A 20 -10.84 -11.68 15.78
C ILE A 20 -9.82 -11.39 14.68
N ILE A 21 -10.26 -10.84 13.55
CA ILE A 21 -9.37 -10.46 12.43
C ILE A 21 -8.34 -9.41 12.91
N GLY A 22 -8.78 -8.36 13.60
CA GLY A 22 -7.89 -7.35 14.18
C GLY A 22 -6.87 -7.96 15.13
N GLY A 23 -7.30 -8.90 15.99
CA GLY A 23 -6.41 -9.67 16.86
C GLY A 23 -5.40 -10.54 16.11
N ILE A 24 -5.80 -11.17 14.99
CA ILE A 24 -4.91 -11.95 14.12
C ILE A 24 -3.87 -11.02 13.47
N LEU A 25 -4.27 -9.85 12.97
CA LEU A 25 -3.34 -8.88 12.38
C LEU A 25 -2.30 -8.39 13.40
N ILE A 26 -2.73 -8.07 14.63
CA ILE A 26 -1.83 -7.71 15.73
C ILE A 26 -0.87 -8.86 16.05
N PHE A 27 -1.37 -10.10 16.10
CA PHE A 27 -0.54 -11.28 16.35
C PHE A 27 0.50 -11.50 15.24
N LEU A 28 0.13 -11.33 13.98
CA LEU A 28 1.06 -11.45 12.85
C LEU A 28 2.12 -10.33 12.89
N ALA A 29 1.72 -9.10 13.21
CA ALA A 29 2.63 -7.98 13.37
C ALA A 29 3.68 -8.24 14.45
N ILE A 30 3.26 -8.71 15.64
CA ILE A 30 4.15 -8.85 16.81
C ILE A 30 4.96 -10.16 16.78
N LYS A 31 4.33 -11.29 16.47
CA LYS A 31 4.98 -12.61 16.60
C LYS A 31 5.70 -13.05 15.33
N LYS A 32 5.25 -12.59 14.17
CA LYS A 32 5.79 -12.98 12.86
C LYS A 32 6.63 -11.87 12.22
N ASP A 33 6.74 -10.70 12.86
CA ASP A 33 7.43 -9.51 12.35
C ASP A 33 7.02 -9.16 10.91
N MET A 34 5.75 -9.42 10.58
CA MET A 34 5.16 -9.17 9.26
C MET A 34 4.71 -7.71 9.22
N GLU A 35 5.41 -6.87 8.45
CA GLU A 35 5.13 -5.43 8.26
C GLU A 35 4.54 -4.73 9.51
N PRO A 36 5.23 -4.79 10.66
CA PRO A 36 4.64 -4.39 11.94
C PRO A 36 4.22 -2.93 11.98
N ALA A 37 4.91 -2.07 11.23
CA ALA A 37 4.60 -0.64 11.13
C ALA A 37 3.21 -0.35 10.53
N LEU A 38 2.66 -1.26 9.73
CA LEU A 38 1.35 -1.12 9.08
C LEU A 38 0.29 -2.04 9.70
N LEU A 39 0.63 -3.32 9.91
CA LEU A 39 -0.34 -4.31 10.38
C LEU A 39 -0.78 -4.08 11.82
N LEU A 40 0.10 -3.57 12.70
CA LEU A 40 -0.26 -3.30 14.08
C LEU A 40 -1.27 -2.15 14.19
N PRO A 41 -1.04 -0.94 13.62
CA PRO A 41 -2.03 0.13 13.66
C PRO A 41 -3.33 -0.24 12.94
N MET A 42 -3.25 -1.00 11.84
CA MET A 42 -4.42 -1.48 11.10
C MET A 42 -5.25 -2.46 11.93
N GLY A 43 -4.62 -3.46 12.55
CA GLY A 43 -5.31 -4.45 13.38
C GLY A 43 -5.95 -3.83 14.63
N PHE A 44 -5.27 -2.87 15.27
CA PHE A 44 -5.85 -2.13 16.39
C PHE A 44 -7.00 -1.22 15.93
N GLY A 45 -6.83 -0.53 14.81
CA GLY A 45 -7.88 0.28 14.20
C GLY A 45 -9.12 -0.54 13.83
N ALA A 46 -8.95 -1.76 13.30
CA ALA A 46 -10.05 -2.68 13.00
C ALA A 46 -10.88 -3.02 14.24
N ILE A 47 -10.26 -3.12 15.42
CA ILE A 47 -10.99 -3.28 16.68
C ILE A 47 -11.77 -2.01 17.00
N LEU A 48 -11.12 -0.84 16.92
CA LEU A 48 -11.72 0.46 17.29
C LEU A 48 -12.94 0.84 16.45
N VAL A 49 -12.91 0.60 15.14
CA VAL A 49 -14.02 0.97 14.24
C VAL A 49 -15.22 0.04 14.37
N ASN A 50 -15.02 -1.16 14.92
CA ASN A 50 -16.06 -2.16 15.10
C ASN A 50 -16.60 -2.22 16.54
N ILE A 51 -16.27 -1.24 17.39
CA ILE A 51 -16.94 -1.08 18.68
C ILE A 51 -18.26 -0.33 18.44
N PRO A 52 -19.42 -0.85 18.88
CA PRO A 52 -20.69 -0.15 18.74
C PRO A 52 -20.64 1.24 19.39
N PHE A 53 -21.20 2.24 18.71
CA PHE A 53 -21.18 3.65 19.13
C PHE A 53 -19.76 4.24 19.30
N SER A 54 -18.78 3.74 18.55
CA SER A 54 -17.41 4.25 18.61
C SER A 54 -17.31 5.71 18.16
N ALA A 55 -16.91 6.59 19.09
CA ALA A 55 -16.63 7.99 18.80
C ALA A 55 -15.50 8.19 17.76
N VAL A 56 -14.77 7.12 17.44
CA VAL A 56 -13.67 7.11 16.47
C VAL A 56 -14.18 7.17 15.03
N ILE A 57 -15.37 6.62 14.77
CA ILE A 57 -16.08 6.71 13.47
C ILE A 57 -17.12 7.85 13.44
N GLY A 58 -17.59 8.28 14.61
CA GLY A 58 -18.54 9.38 14.80
C GLY A 58 -19.74 8.95 15.64
N SER A 59 -20.29 9.85 16.46
CA SER A 59 -21.52 9.59 17.21
C SER A 59 -22.73 9.87 16.32
N GLY A 60 -23.66 8.91 16.24
CA GLY A 60 -24.79 8.89 15.31
C GLY A 60 -25.90 9.94 15.51
N GLU A 61 -25.58 11.16 15.94
CA GLU A 61 -26.53 12.28 15.97
C GLU A 61 -25.84 13.59 15.54
N GLY A 62 -26.11 14.02 14.30
CA GLY A 62 -25.72 15.33 13.77
C GLY A 62 -24.37 15.37 13.02
N GLU A 63 -24.32 16.16 11.93
CA GLU A 63 -23.16 16.37 11.05
C GLU A 63 -21.92 16.99 11.75
N GLU A 64 -21.96 17.28 13.05
CA GLU A 64 -20.94 18.07 13.76
C GLU A 64 -19.87 17.25 14.51
N SER A 65 -19.89 15.91 14.47
CA SER A 65 -18.86 15.09 15.15
C SER A 65 -18.26 14.00 14.26
N LEU A 66 -17.59 14.41 13.17
CA LEU A 66 -16.76 13.50 12.37
C LEU A 66 -15.68 12.88 13.27
N GLY A 67 -15.74 11.55 13.42
CA GLY A 67 -14.73 10.79 14.17
C GLY A 67 -13.33 11.00 13.60
N ILE A 68 -12.30 10.83 14.44
CA ILE A 68 -10.92 11.10 14.04
C ILE A 68 -10.46 10.19 12.88
N ILE A 69 -10.86 8.91 12.87
CA ILE A 69 -10.51 7.98 11.78
C ILE A 69 -11.27 8.33 10.51
N THR A 70 -12.56 8.69 10.62
CA THR A 70 -13.37 9.16 9.49
C THR A 70 -12.79 10.42 8.87
N SER A 71 -12.37 11.38 9.70
CA SER A 71 -11.74 12.63 9.23
C SER A 71 -10.40 12.37 8.56
N LEU A 72 -9.56 11.51 9.14
CA LEU A 72 -8.29 11.10 8.53
C LEU A 72 -8.51 10.39 7.20
N PHE A 73 -9.54 9.54 7.09
CA PHE A 73 -9.85 8.84 5.85
C PHE A 73 -10.33 9.82 4.78
N ARG A 74 -11.28 10.68 5.14
CA ARG A 74 -11.85 11.67 4.22
C ARG A 74 -10.80 12.65 3.71
N VAL A 75 -9.99 13.24 4.61
CA VAL A 75 -9.00 14.25 4.21
C VAL A 75 -7.74 13.61 3.62
N GLY A 76 -7.24 12.55 4.24
CA GLY A 76 -5.94 11.96 3.94
C GLY A 76 -5.95 10.97 2.78
N ILE A 77 -7.08 10.29 2.52
CA ILE A 77 -7.19 9.25 1.49
C ILE A 77 -8.23 9.63 0.44
N GLU A 78 -9.50 9.83 0.83
CA GLU A 78 -10.63 10.00 -0.10
C GLU A 78 -10.57 11.30 -0.92
N ALA A 79 -10.32 12.44 -0.27
CA ALA A 79 -10.39 13.75 -0.93
C ALA A 79 -9.10 14.15 -1.64
N SER A 80 -7.94 13.70 -1.13
CA SER A 80 -6.64 14.27 -1.51
C SER A 80 -5.60 13.23 -1.94
N GLU A 81 -5.85 11.94 -1.69
CA GLU A 81 -4.86 10.87 -1.90
C GLU A 81 -3.50 11.14 -1.23
N ALA A 82 -3.48 12.06 -0.26
CA ALA A 82 -2.27 12.68 0.23
C ALA A 82 -1.38 11.70 0.99
N MET A 83 -1.95 10.81 1.80
CA MET A 83 -1.18 9.86 2.61
C MET A 83 -0.36 8.88 1.75
N PRO A 84 -0.96 8.16 0.77
CA PRO A 84 -0.17 7.32 -0.15
C PRO A 84 0.87 8.12 -0.95
N ILE A 85 0.49 9.28 -1.51
CA ILE A 85 1.37 10.11 -2.35
C ILE A 85 2.58 10.64 -1.54
N LEU A 86 2.38 11.05 -0.29
CA LEU A 86 3.46 11.48 0.59
C LEU A 86 4.39 10.32 0.95
N LEU A 87 3.85 9.11 1.15
CA LEU A 87 4.68 7.92 1.41
C LEU A 87 5.64 7.62 0.25
N PHE A 88 5.23 7.90 -1.01
CA PHE A 88 6.10 7.76 -2.18
C PHE A 88 7.36 8.64 -2.14
N ILE A 89 7.31 9.81 -1.51
CA ILE A 89 8.50 10.66 -1.31
C ILE A 89 9.51 9.90 -0.45
N GLY A 90 9.04 9.26 0.61
CA GLY A 90 9.84 8.42 1.50
C GLY A 90 10.46 7.22 0.78
N ILE A 91 9.64 6.45 0.07
CA ILE A 91 10.06 5.30 -0.74
C ILE A 91 11.11 5.73 -1.78
N GLY A 92 10.86 6.82 -2.49
CA GLY A 92 11.79 7.38 -3.47
C GLY A 92 13.15 7.76 -2.88
N ALA A 93 13.16 8.28 -1.64
CA ALA A 93 14.39 8.62 -0.92
C ALA A 93 15.15 7.37 -0.42
N MET A 94 14.48 6.22 -0.25
CA MET A 94 15.12 4.95 0.13
C MET A 94 15.72 4.20 -1.07
N ILE A 95 15.10 4.29 -2.25
CA ILE A 95 15.49 3.53 -3.44
C ILE A 95 16.85 3.97 -3.98
N ASP A 96 17.73 2.99 -4.22
CA ASP A 96 18.95 3.16 -5.00
C ASP A 96 18.75 2.75 -6.46
N PHE A 97 18.77 3.73 -7.38
CA PHE A 97 18.71 3.46 -8.81
C PHE A 97 20.07 3.07 -9.43
N GLY A 98 21.16 3.06 -8.64
CA GLY A 98 22.48 2.64 -9.11
C GLY A 98 22.50 1.29 -9.85
N PRO A 99 21.92 0.21 -9.29
CA PRO A 99 21.83 -1.07 -9.97
C PRO A 99 21.05 -1.02 -11.30
N LEU A 100 19.95 -0.25 -11.35
CA LEU A 100 19.11 -0.11 -12.55
C LEU A 100 19.85 0.62 -13.67
N LEU A 101 20.52 1.73 -13.32
CA LEU A 101 21.33 2.52 -14.25
C LEU A 101 22.55 1.76 -14.77
N THR A 102 23.10 0.85 -13.95
CA THR A 102 24.25 0.01 -14.33
C THR A 102 23.86 -1.09 -15.31
N ASN A 103 22.68 -1.70 -15.12
CA ASN A 103 22.16 -2.74 -15.98
C ASN A 103 20.71 -2.45 -16.40
N PRO A 104 20.50 -1.65 -17.47
CA PRO A 104 19.17 -1.29 -17.95
C PRO A 104 18.32 -2.49 -18.37
N LYS A 105 18.91 -3.67 -18.61
CA LYS A 105 18.15 -4.89 -18.91
C LYS A 105 17.22 -5.29 -17.76
N LEU A 106 17.51 -4.86 -16.53
CA LEU A 106 16.62 -5.05 -15.37
C LEU A 106 15.27 -4.35 -15.57
N PHE A 107 15.18 -3.30 -16.41
CA PHE A 107 13.91 -2.62 -16.71
C PHE A 107 12.93 -3.55 -17.45
N ILE A 108 13.44 -4.43 -18.31
CA ILE A 108 12.61 -5.42 -19.03
C ILE A 108 12.03 -6.45 -18.06
N LEU A 109 12.81 -6.87 -17.06
CA LEU A 109 12.31 -7.74 -15.99
C LEU A 109 11.22 -7.05 -15.16
N GLY A 110 11.39 -5.76 -14.88
CA GLY A 110 10.35 -4.94 -14.24
C GLY A 110 9.07 -4.87 -15.07
N GLY A 111 9.18 -4.66 -16.38
CA GLY A 111 8.02 -4.69 -17.28
C GLY A 111 7.32 -6.05 -17.32
N ALA A 112 8.08 -7.15 -17.36
CA ALA A 112 7.53 -8.50 -17.31
C ALA A 112 6.86 -8.81 -15.95
N ALA A 113 7.37 -8.27 -14.84
CA ALA A 113 6.77 -8.45 -13.52
C ALA A 113 5.34 -7.87 -13.45
N GLN A 114 5.04 -6.79 -14.19
CA GLN A 114 3.70 -6.21 -14.27
C GLN A 114 2.69 -7.08 -15.02
N PHE A 115 3.12 -8.17 -15.68
CA PHE A 115 2.21 -9.09 -16.36
C PHE A 115 1.17 -9.72 -15.43
N GLY A 116 1.50 -9.85 -14.14
CA GLY A 116 0.58 -10.31 -13.10
C GLY A 116 -0.70 -9.47 -13.02
N ILE A 117 -0.62 -8.16 -13.23
CA ILE A 117 -1.78 -7.26 -13.24
C ILE A 117 -2.77 -7.68 -14.34
N PHE A 118 -2.27 -7.91 -15.56
CA PHE A 118 -3.14 -8.28 -16.68
C PHE A 118 -3.81 -9.63 -16.49
N ILE A 119 -3.10 -10.61 -15.92
CA ILE A 119 -3.68 -11.93 -15.59
C ILE A 119 -4.81 -11.76 -14.57
N THR A 120 -4.56 -11.02 -13.48
CA THR A 120 -5.57 -10.77 -12.44
C THR A 120 -6.78 -10.03 -13.00
N LEU A 121 -6.57 -9.04 -13.87
CA LEU A 121 -7.66 -8.30 -14.55
C LEU A 121 -8.54 -9.23 -15.39
N ILE A 122 -7.93 -10.10 -16.19
CA ILE A 122 -8.67 -11.04 -17.05
C ILE A 122 -9.45 -12.03 -16.18
N LEU A 123 -8.85 -12.57 -15.13
CA LEU A 123 -9.51 -13.51 -14.22
C LEU A 123 -10.70 -12.85 -13.50
N ALA A 124 -10.52 -11.65 -12.96
CA ALA A 124 -11.59 -10.92 -12.28
C ALA A 124 -12.76 -10.61 -13.23
N ALA A 125 -12.45 -10.18 -14.46
CA ALA A 125 -13.46 -9.92 -15.48
C ALA A 125 -14.22 -11.20 -15.90
N VAL A 126 -13.54 -12.35 -15.98
CA VAL A 126 -14.16 -13.66 -16.31
C VAL A 126 -15.04 -14.17 -15.16
N ILE A 127 -14.67 -13.90 -13.91
CA ILE A 127 -15.46 -14.24 -12.72
C ILE A 127 -16.75 -13.40 -12.63
N GLY A 128 -16.84 -12.29 -13.37
CA GLY A 128 -18.05 -11.48 -13.52
C GLY A 128 -18.01 -10.15 -12.78
N PHE A 129 -16.86 -9.73 -12.27
CA PHE A 129 -16.71 -8.40 -11.69
C PHE A 129 -16.80 -7.31 -12.77
N PRO A 130 -17.38 -6.14 -12.47
CA PRO A 130 -17.39 -5.02 -13.40
C PRO A 130 -15.95 -4.55 -13.69
N LEU A 131 -15.75 -3.93 -14.85
CA LEU A 131 -14.40 -3.63 -15.35
C LEU A 131 -13.59 -2.72 -14.41
N ASN A 132 -14.24 -1.73 -13.78
CA ASN A 132 -13.60 -0.82 -12.85
C ASN A 132 -13.09 -1.56 -11.60
N ASP A 133 -13.93 -2.40 -11.00
CA ASP A 133 -13.55 -3.22 -9.84
C ASP A 133 -12.48 -4.26 -10.21
N SER A 134 -12.61 -4.89 -11.38
CA SER A 134 -11.61 -5.82 -11.92
C SER A 134 -10.25 -5.14 -12.10
N ALA A 135 -10.24 -3.91 -12.61
CA ALA A 135 -9.02 -3.13 -12.78
C ALA A 135 -8.41 -2.72 -11.44
N SER A 136 -9.21 -2.34 -10.45
CA SER A 136 -8.72 -2.04 -9.10
C SER A 136 -8.14 -3.26 -8.38
N ILE A 137 -8.80 -4.43 -8.49
CA ILE A 137 -8.29 -5.71 -7.96
C ILE A 137 -6.99 -6.10 -8.67
N ALA A 138 -6.89 -5.87 -9.98
CA ALA A 138 -5.71 -6.22 -10.76
C ALA A 138 -4.42 -5.52 -10.28
N ILE A 139 -4.52 -4.27 -9.82
CA ILE A 139 -3.35 -3.52 -9.34
C ILE A 139 -2.74 -4.12 -8.06
N ILE A 140 -3.46 -4.97 -7.31
CA ILE A 140 -2.85 -5.76 -6.22
C ILE A 140 -1.65 -6.58 -6.75
N GLY A 141 -1.73 -7.05 -8.00
CA GLY A 141 -0.64 -7.75 -8.69
C GLY A 141 0.61 -6.92 -8.93
N ALA A 142 0.55 -5.59 -8.80
CA ALA A 142 1.73 -4.72 -8.82
C ALA A 142 2.63 -4.90 -7.59
N ALA A 143 2.09 -5.51 -6.52
CA ALA A 143 2.72 -5.63 -5.20
C ALA A 143 3.18 -4.28 -4.61
N ASP A 144 2.41 -3.24 -4.89
CA ASP A 144 2.65 -1.87 -4.43
C ASP A 144 1.37 -1.33 -3.78
N GLY A 145 1.30 -1.46 -2.45
CA GLY A 145 0.15 -1.08 -1.64
C GLY A 145 -0.33 0.33 -1.94
N PRO A 146 0.50 1.37 -1.77
CA PRO A 146 0.13 2.76 -2.07
C PRO A 146 -0.47 2.99 -3.47
N THR A 147 0.06 2.33 -4.52
CA THR A 147 -0.49 2.42 -5.88
C THR A 147 -1.84 1.71 -6.01
N ALA A 148 -2.00 0.54 -5.39
CA ALA A 148 -3.27 -0.21 -5.39
C ALA A 148 -4.41 0.61 -4.74
N ILE A 149 -4.11 1.29 -3.63
CA ILE A 149 -5.06 2.19 -2.96
C ILE A 149 -5.47 3.33 -3.89
N LEU A 150 -4.48 3.98 -4.51
CA LEU A 150 -4.73 5.12 -5.40
C LEU A 150 -5.66 4.76 -6.54
N VAL A 151 -5.39 3.64 -7.22
CA VAL A 151 -6.17 3.22 -8.39
C VAL A 151 -7.57 2.78 -7.97
N ALA A 152 -7.72 2.13 -6.81
CA ALA A 152 -9.04 1.80 -6.26
C ALA A 152 -9.90 3.04 -6.01
N ILE A 153 -9.30 4.13 -5.52
CA ILE A 153 -9.99 5.42 -5.32
C ILE A 153 -10.35 6.07 -6.66
N LYS A 154 -9.38 6.21 -7.57
CA LYS A 154 -9.60 6.86 -8.87
C LYS A 154 -10.65 6.16 -9.73
N LEU A 155 -10.72 4.83 -9.66
CA LEU A 155 -11.72 4.04 -10.39
C LEU A 155 -13.06 3.92 -9.65
N ALA A 156 -13.18 4.54 -8.48
CA ALA A 156 -14.35 4.48 -7.60
C ALA A 156 -14.80 3.04 -7.34
N SER A 157 -13.86 2.18 -6.98
CA SER A 157 -14.15 0.76 -6.73
C SER A 157 -14.95 0.60 -5.45
N ASN A 158 -15.97 -0.26 -5.50
CA ASN A 158 -16.76 -0.62 -4.33
C ASN A 158 -15.95 -1.44 -3.30
N TYR A 159 -14.81 -2.00 -3.73
CA TYR A 159 -13.97 -2.90 -2.94
C TYR A 159 -12.73 -2.22 -2.38
N LEU A 160 -12.75 -0.91 -2.20
CA LEU A 160 -11.62 -0.12 -1.68
C LEU A 160 -11.07 -0.72 -0.37
N GLY A 161 -11.94 -1.00 0.62
CA GLY A 161 -11.53 -1.61 1.89
C GLY A 161 -10.82 -2.96 1.75
N PRO A 162 -11.47 -3.96 1.14
CA PRO A 162 -10.86 -5.25 0.86
C PRO A 162 -9.53 -5.16 0.10
N ILE A 163 -9.46 -4.33 -0.95
CA ILE A 163 -8.24 -4.12 -1.74
C ILE A 163 -7.11 -3.58 -0.87
N MET A 164 -7.39 -2.60 0.01
CA MET A 164 -6.38 -2.04 0.93
C MET A 164 -5.83 -3.09 1.89
N VAL A 165 -6.70 -3.90 2.48
CA VAL A 165 -6.29 -4.95 3.43
C VAL A 165 -5.48 -6.03 2.72
N VAL A 166 -5.94 -6.48 1.56
CA VAL A 166 -5.29 -7.53 0.78
C VAL A 166 -3.94 -7.06 0.22
N ALA A 167 -3.84 -5.83 -0.28
CA ALA A 167 -2.61 -5.30 -0.86
C ALA A 167 -1.44 -5.39 0.14
N TYR A 168 -1.64 -4.94 1.38
CA TYR A 168 -0.60 -5.04 2.42
C TYR A 168 -0.43 -6.44 2.98
N SER A 169 -1.53 -7.18 3.19
CA SER A 169 -1.46 -8.57 3.68
C SER A 169 -0.67 -9.47 2.74
N TYR A 170 -0.83 -9.32 1.42
CA TYR A 170 -0.10 -10.09 0.42
C TYR A 170 1.35 -9.67 0.29
N MET A 171 1.66 -8.37 0.43
CA MET A 171 3.06 -7.90 0.52
C MET A 171 3.79 -8.56 1.69
N ALA A 172 3.13 -8.66 2.84
CA ALA A 172 3.69 -9.33 4.00
C ALA A 172 3.88 -10.86 3.80
N LEU A 173 3.13 -11.49 2.89
CA LEU A 173 3.26 -12.91 2.53
C LEU A 173 4.30 -13.20 1.45
N VAL A 174 4.89 -12.17 0.81
CA VAL A 174 5.94 -12.31 -0.20
C VAL A 174 7.08 -13.22 0.25
N PRO A 175 7.63 -13.12 1.48
CA PRO A 175 8.70 -14.00 1.95
C PRO A 175 8.33 -15.50 1.99
N ILE A 176 7.04 -15.83 2.00
CA ILE A 176 6.54 -17.21 1.99
C ILE A 176 6.24 -17.66 0.55
N ILE A 177 5.53 -16.83 -0.21
CA ILE A 177 5.06 -17.15 -1.56
C ILE A 177 6.24 -17.14 -2.54
N GLN A 178 7.08 -16.11 -2.51
CA GLN A 178 8.15 -15.91 -3.48
C GLN A 178 9.15 -17.08 -3.51
N PRO A 179 9.67 -17.60 -2.37
CA PRO A 179 10.56 -18.76 -2.41
C PRO A 179 9.89 -20.04 -2.92
N ALA A 180 8.60 -20.24 -2.67
CA ALA A 180 7.86 -21.40 -3.16
C ALA A 180 7.72 -21.36 -4.69
N VAL A 181 7.35 -20.21 -5.25
CA VAL A 181 7.23 -20.00 -6.70
C VAL A 181 8.59 -20.14 -7.39
N ILE A 182 9.65 -19.51 -6.84
CA ILE A 182 11.01 -19.66 -7.37
C ILE A 182 11.42 -21.13 -7.36
N ARG A 183 11.06 -21.88 -6.29
CA ARG A 183 11.39 -23.30 -6.18
C ARG A 183 10.71 -24.14 -7.26
N ALA A 184 9.49 -23.80 -7.65
CA ALA A 184 8.70 -24.48 -8.67
C ALA A 184 9.16 -24.15 -10.10
N CYS A 185 9.49 -22.88 -10.39
CA CYS A 185 9.73 -22.43 -11.76
C CYS A 185 11.19 -22.48 -12.22
N THR A 186 12.17 -22.56 -11.31
CA THR A 186 13.60 -22.52 -11.67
C THR A 186 14.32 -23.81 -11.30
N THR A 187 15.44 -24.11 -11.97
CA THR A 187 16.27 -25.27 -11.67
C THR A 187 17.40 -24.95 -10.69
N LYS A 188 18.02 -25.98 -10.07
CA LYS A 188 19.21 -25.79 -9.23
C LYS A 188 20.40 -25.22 -10.02
N ASN A 189 20.48 -25.49 -11.33
CA ASN A 189 21.57 -25.01 -12.17
C ASN A 189 21.44 -23.51 -12.44
N GLU A 190 20.23 -23.02 -12.76
CA GLU A 190 19.95 -21.60 -12.95
C GLU A 190 20.21 -20.78 -11.69
N ARG A 191 19.81 -21.29 -10.52
CA ARG A 191 20.05 -20.62 -9.23
C ARG A 191 21.53 -20.50 -8.84
N ARG A 192 22.43 -21.22 -9.52
CA ARG A 192 23.89 -21.20 -9.27
C ARG A 192 24.65 -20.29 -10.23
N ILE A 193 23.97 -19.65 -11.18
CA ILE A 193 24.58 -18.70 -12.11
C ILE A 193 25.22 -17.56 -11.31
N ARG A 194 26.52 -17.32 -11.52
CA ARG A 194 27.26 -16.24 -10.87
C ARG A 194 26.95 -14.93 -11.60
N MET A 195 26.29 -14.01 -10.90
CA MET A 195 26.06 -12.65 -11.41
C MET A 195 27.36 -11.84 -11.29
N HIS A 196 28.01 -11.54 -12.42
CA HIS A 196 29.16 -10.64 -12.44
C HIS A 196 28.69 -9.22 -12.13
N TYR A 197 28.95 -8.74 -10.91
CA TYR A 197 28.67 -7.36 -10.54
C TYR A 197 29.73 -6.44 -11.16
N ASN A 198 29.45 -5.97 -12.37
CA ASN A 198 30.21 -4.88 -12.95
C ASN A 198 29.76 -3.58 -12.30
N ALA A 199 30.42 -3.20 -11.20
CA ALA A 199 30.25 -1.91 -10.56
C ALA A 199 30.78 -0.79 -11.50
N LYS A 200 30.11 -0.54 -12.63
CA LYS A 200 30.37 0.68 -13.38
C LYS A 200 30.00 1.83 -12.46
N GLN A 201 30.98 2.67 -12.13
CA GLN A 201 30.71 3.89 -11.38
C GLN A 201 29.82 4.78 -12.26
N ILE A 202 28.55 4.89 -11.88
CA ILE A 202 27.62 5.80 -12.54
C ILE A 202 28.02 7.22 -12.14
N SER A 203 28.06 8.11 -13.13
CA SER A 203 28.39 9.52 -12.88
C SER A 203 27.34 10.14 -11.96
N ARG A 204 27.78 11.04 -11.06
CA ARG A 204 26.88 11.79 -10.18
C ARG A 204 25.82 12.55 -10.98
N LEU A 205 26.20 13.10 -12.14
CA LEU A 205 25.27 13.76 -13.07
C LEU A 205 24.16 12.83 -13.56
N ALA A 206 24.47 11.59 -13.92
CA ALA A 206 23.46 10.65 -14.38
C ALA A 206 22.44 10.32 -13.27
N ARG A 207 22.88 10.20 -12.01
CA ARG A 207 21.98 9.95 -10.88
C ARG A 207 21.04 11.14 -10.58
N ILE A 208 21.53 12.37 -10.74
CA ILE A 208 20.72 13.58 -10.52
C ILE A 208 19.77 13.84 -11.69
N LEU A 209 20.22 13.65 -12.93
CA LEU A 209 19.38 13.86 -14.11
C LEU A 209 18.33 12.77 -14.29
N PHE A 210 18.59 11.54 -13.83
CA PHE A 210 17.67 10.42 -13.94
C PHE A 210 16.25 10.74 -13.43
N PRO A 211 16.04 11.17 -12.17
CA PRO A 211 14.69 11.47 -11.68
C PRO A 211 14.01 12.60 -12.45
N ILE A 212 14.76 13.61 -12.89
CA ILE A 212 14.22 14.75 -13.66
C ILE A 212 13.73 14.28 -15.03
N VAL A 213 14.57 13.53 -15.76
CA VAL A 213 14.24 13.02 -17.08
C VAL A 213 13.07 12.04 -17.02
N VAL A 214 13.08 11.12 -16.05
CA VAL A 214 11.98 10.16 -15.86
C VAL A 214 10.67 10.88 -15.54
N THR A 215 10.70 11.91 -14.70
CA THR A 215 9.49 12.71 -14.38
C THR A 215 8.94 13.40 -15.63
N LEU A 216 9.80 14.02 -16.45
CA LEU A 216 9.38 14.66 -17.69
C LEU A 216 8.81 13.65 -18.69
N VAL A 217 9.47 12.51 -18.88
CA VAL A 217 8.99 11.46 -19.80
C VAL A 217 7.67 10.86 -19.31
N ALA A 218 7.56 10.53 -18.02
CA ALA A 218 6.33 9.99 -17.44
C ALA A 218 5.17 10.99 -17.55
N GLY A 219 5.42 12.28 -17.26
CA GLY A 219 4.41 13.33 -17.40
C GLY A 219 3.94 13.56 -18.83
N LEU A 220 4.81 13.35 -19.83
CA LEU A 220 4.45 13.48 -21.25
C LEU A 220 3.73 12.24 -21.80
N VAL A 221 4.09 11.05 -21.34
CA VAL A 221 3.52 9.78 -21.84
C VAL A 221 2.23 9.40 -21.10
N ALA A 222 2.19 9.59 -19.78
CA ALA A 222 1.09 9.18 -18.92
C ALA A 222 0.88 10.21 -17.78
N PRO A 223 0.18 11.34 -18.04
CA PRO A 223 -0.01 12.41 -17.07
C PRO A 223 -0.61 11.95 -15.73
N ASP A 224 -1.52 10.99 -15.75
CA ASP A 224 -2.17 10.46 -14.54
C ASP A 224 -1.21 9.78 -13.57
N SER A 225 -0.07 9.28 -14.08
CA SER A 225 0.98 8.64 -13.27
C SER A 225 1.89 9.67 -12.57
N LEU A 226 1.79 10.95 -12.94
CA LEU A 226 2.73 11.98 -12.48
C LEU A 226 2.60 12.25 -10.98
N SER A 227 1.42 12.10 -10.39
CA SER A 227 1.24 12.24 -8.94
C SER A 227 2.07 11.22 -8.15
N LEU A 228 2.20 9.98 -8.66
CA LEU A 228 2.98 8.93 -8.03
C LEU A 228 4.46 9.00 -8.43
N VAL A 229 4.73 8.93 -9.74
CA VAL A 229 6.09 8.88 -10.27
C VAL A 229 6.83 10.17 -9.93
N GLY A 230 6.17 11.33 -10.00
CA GLY A 230 6.78 12.61 -9.65
C GLY A 230 7.21 12.69 -8.19
N MET A 231 6.37 12.23 -7.24
CA MET A 231 6.72 12.24 -5.82
C MET A 231 7.80 11.21 -5.47
N LEU A 232 7.77 10.04 -6.12
CA LEU A 232 8.83 9.04 -6.01
C LEU A 232 10.17 9.62 -6.51
N MET A 233 10.17 10.20 -7.72
CA MET A 233 11.38 10.79 -8.32
C MET A 233 11.86 12.02 -7.54
N PHE A 234 10.96 12.80 -6.94
CA PHE A 234 11.31 13.90 -6.05
C PHE A 234 12.04 13.41 -4.81
N GLY A 235 11.53 12.37 -4.15
CA GLY A 235 12.22 11.69 -3.04
C GLY A 235 13.62 11.22 -3.43
N ASN A 236 13.74 10.64 -4.64
CA ASN A 236 15.03 10.22 -5.15
C ASN A 236 15.98 11.38 -5.43
N LEU A 237 15.48 12.49 -5.96
CA LEU A 237 16.28 13.70 -6.20
C LEU A 237 16.79 14.30 -4.89
N ILE A 238 15.99 14.32 -3.82
CA ILE A 238 16.44 14.76 -2.48
C ILE A 238 17.66 13.94 -2.04
N ARG A 239 17.59 12.61 -2.19
CA ARG A 239 18.68 11.68 -1.86
C ARG A 239 19.94 11.93 -2.71
N GLU A 240 19.79 11.97 -4.03
CA GLU A 240 20.93 12.06 -4.96
C GLU A 240 21.53 13.47 -5.07
N SER A 241 20.78 14.52 -4.69
CA SER A 241 21.27 15.91 -4.70
C SER A 241 22.43 16.13 -3.72
N GLY A 242 22.47 15.40 -2.61
CA GLY A 242 23.49 15.52 -1.57
C GLY A 242 23.52 16.85 -0.79
N ALA A 243 22.75 17.86 -1.22
CA ALA A 243 22.62 19.16 -0.56
C ALA A 243 21.63 19.10 0.62
N LEU A 244 20.67 18.17 0.57
CA LEU A 244 19.54 18.11 1.49
C LEU A 244 19.63 16.87 2.40
N LYS A 245 20.78 16.64 3.04
CA LYS A 245 21.04 15.44 3.85
C LYS A 245 20.01 15.26 4.98
N SER A 246 19.72 16.32 5.74
CA SER A 246 18.73 16.26 6.83
C SER A 246 17.33 15.93 6.32
N LEU A 247 16.91 16.51 5.19
CA LEU A 247 15.62 16.20 4.58
C LEU A 247 15.59 14.78 4.03
N SER A 248 16.68 14.29 3.43
CA SER A 248 16.80 12.92 2.95
C SER A 248 16.69 11.91 4.09
N GLU A 249 17.42 12.13 5.19
CA GLU A 249 17.38 11.27 6.38
C GLU A 249 16.00 11.30 7.04
N THR A 250 15.37 12.47 7.10
CA THR A 250 14.01 12.62 7.65
C THR A 250 12.99 11.90 6.77
N ALA A 251 13.06 12.08 5.43
CA ALA A 251 12.17 11.45 4.46
C ALA A 251 12.26 9.91 4.53
N GLN A 252 13.47 9.37 4.57
CA GLN A 252 13.72 7.92 4.64
C GLN A 252 13.30 7.29 5.96
N ASN A 253 13.33 8.02 7.07
CA ASN A 253 13.07 7.45 8.39
C ASN A 253 11.77 8.01 8.98
N SER A 254 11.89 9.07 9.78
CA SER A 254 10.81 9.59 10.62
C SER A 254 9.56 9.95 9.83
N PHE A 255 9.71 10.60 8.67
CA PHE A 255 8.58 10.98 7.83
C PHE A 255 7.84 9.74 7.29
N SER A 256 8.57 8.81 6.66
CA SER A 256 7.99 7.54 6.18
C SER A 256 7.28 6.79 7.30
N ASN A 257 7.90 6.70 8.49
CA ASN A 257 7.33 6.01 9.64
C ASN A 257 6.04 6.67 10.16
N ILE A 258 6.01 8.00 10.23
CA ILE A 258 4.82 8.75 10.65
C ILE A 258 3.68 8.56 9.65
N ILE A 259 3.96 8.70 8.34
CA ILE A 259 2.94 8.51 7.31
C ILE A 259 2.43 7.07 7.31
N THR A 260 3.33 6.09 7.45
CA THR A 260 2.97 4.66 7.54
C THR A 260 2.06 4.39 8.73
N LEU A 261 2.38 4.94 9.91
CA LEU A 261 1.55 4.80 11.11
C LEU A 261 0.16 5.40 10.91
N LEU A 262 0.09 6.63 10.38
CA LEU A 262 -1.18 7.31 10.14
C LEU A 262 -2.00 6.55 9.11
N LEU A 263 -1.40 6.15 8.00
CA LEU A 263 -2.04 5.38 6.93
C LEU A 263 -2.59 4.06 7.47
N GLY A 264 -1.84 3.33 8.31
CA GLY A 264 -2.32 2.09 8.92
C GLY A 264 -3.60 2.28 9.75
N ILE A 265 -3.66 3.33 10.58
CA ILE A 265 -4.88 3.65 11.36
C ILE A 265 -6.00 4.12 10.43
N THR A 266 -5.70 4.96 9.44
CA THR A 266 -6.70 5.52 8.52
C THR A 266 -7.37 4.44 7.67
N ILE A 267 -6.60 3.44 7.21
CA ILE A 267 -7.13 2.31 6.43
C ILE A 267 -8.16 1.51 7.21
N SER A 268 -8.01 1.43 8.54
CA SER A 268 -8.96 0.68 9.37
C SER A 268 -10.39 1.20 9.28
N PHE A 269 -10.63 2.44 8.83
CA PHE A 269 -11.96 2.95 8.53
C PHE A 269 -12.75 2.01 7.62
N GLN A 270 -12.10 1.41 6.63
CA GLN A 270 -12.74 0.54 5.65
C GLN A 270 -12.79 -0.93 6.09
N MET A 271 -12.39 -1.21 7.33
CA MET A 271 -12.51 -2.51 8.00
C MET A 271 -13.74 -2.55 8.90
N GLN A 272 -14.75 -1.72 8.65
CA GLN A 272 -16.04 -1.84 9.32
C GLN A 272 -16.74 -3.13 8.88
N ALA A 273 -17.40 -3.79 9.82
CA ALA A 273 -18.07 -5.08 9.65
C ALA A 273 -18.98 -5.11 8.41
N GLU A 274 -19.77 -4.06 8.19
CA GLU A 274 -20.70 -3.93 7.07
C GLU A 274 -20.01 -3.92 5.69
N GLN A 275 -18.79 -3.39 5.63
CA GLN A 275 -18.01 -3.25 4.40
C GLN A 275 -17.09 -4.45 4.15
N PHE A 276 -16.63 -5.10 5.21
CA PHE A 276 -15.60 -6.14 5.12
C PHE A 276 -16.17 -7.57 5.16
N VAL A 277 -17.32 -7.81 5.78
CA VAL A 277 -17.93 -9.15 5.89
C VAL A 277 -18.99 -9.32 4.80
N GLN A 278 -18.56 -9.35 3.54
CA GLN A 278 -19.44 -9.55 2.38
C GLN A 278 -19.01 -10.80 1.57
N TRP A 279 -19.87 -11.30 0.69
CA TRP A 279 -19.53 -12.48 -0.12
C TRP A 279 -18.47 -12.17 -1.18
N GLU A 280 -18.46 -10.93 -1.62
CA GLU A 280 -17.59 -10.39 -2.65
C GLU A 280 -16.16 -10.15 -2.14
N THR A 281 -15.93 -10.20 -0.83
CA THR A 281 -14.63 -10.02 -0.19
C THR A 281 -13.89 -11.33 0.10
N LEU A 282 -14.50 -12.48 -0.21
CA LEU A 282 -13.94 -13.84 -0.12
C LEU A 282 -13.17 -14.21 -1.39
#